data_AF-A0AA38RWE7-F1
#
_entry.id   AF-A0AA38RWE7-F1
#
_cell.length_a   1.000
_cell.length_b   1.000
_cell.length_c   1.000
_cell.angle_alpha   90.00
_cell.angle_beta   90.00
_cell.angle_gamma   90.00
#
_symmetry.space_group_name_H-M   'P 1'
#
loop_
_entity.id
_entity.type
_entity.pdbx_description
1 polymer ?
#
loop_
_entity_poly.entity_id
_entity_poly.type
_entity_poly.pdbx_seq_one_letter_code
_entity_poly.pdbx_strand_id
1 'polypeptide(L)'
;MATIHVLDDYYLAITLLFTIGYQLFFFSIAFAMKFDKLTDFAGGTNFALLSALTLALSGQPTARQLVASLLLAAWALRLAGFLFFRILRTGRDARFDGMRDRFFPFLGFWVFQMAWVWAASLPVTVLNSPAVQRYPQVGFGTARDVAGVVLFAVGFAVESVSDAQRWRFRARGDRSAVCENGLFRYSRHPNYFGDIIAQFSIYMIAVSPAADGSVGGQAAKALYATILGPIFVTVLLMFVSGVPLSERPGAKNRYEENRNWEAYRAYLDRTSILIPFPPQIYVHLPIFVKRTIFLEFPMYVFDPAKHSDVGKRSPEGEEGTRNPPGTSSRRSDEVLVAQA
;
A
#
# COMPACT_ATOMS: atom_id res chain seq x y z
N MET A 1 12.75 14.44 -30.16
CA MET A 1 12.25 13.27 -30.93
C MET A 1 10.72 13.30 -30.95
N ALA A 2 10.08 12.71 -31.96
CA ALA A 2 8.63 12.56 -31.97
C ALA A 2 8.19 11.47 -30.99
N THR A 3 6.97 11.57 -30.45
CA THR A 3 6.38 10.55 -29.58
C THR A 3 6.25 9.22 -30.33
N ILE A 4 6.70 8.12 -29.70
CA ILE A 4 6.77 6.82 -30.38
C ILE A 4 5.47 6.06 -30.15
N HIS A 5 4.75 5.70 -31.20
CA HIS A 5 3.67 4.71 -31.14
C HIS A 5 4.26 3.30 -31.07
N VAL A 6 3.74 2.42 -30.20
CA VAL A 6 4.30 1.09 -29.98
C VAL A 6 3.27 -0.01 -30.27
N LEU A 7 2.38 -0.31 -29.32
CA LEU A 7 1.34 -1.34 -29.46
C LEU A 7 -0.08 -0.75 -29.38
N ASP A 8 -0.23 0.39 -28.71
CA ASP A 8 -1.46 1.14 -28.55
C ASP A 8 -1.14 2.63 -28.26
N ASP A 9 -2.12 3.52 -28.45
CA ASP A 9 -1.94 4.97 -28.27
C ASP A 9 -1.90 5.43 -26.80
N TYR A 10 -2.10 4.52 -25.84
CA TYR A 10 -2.15 4.80 -24.40
C TYR A 10 -0.99 4.16 -23.62
N TYR A 11 -0.08 3.44 -24.30
CA TYR A 11 0.99 2.64 -23.71
C TYR A 11 0.51 1.54 -22.75
N LEU A 12 -0.76 1.16 -22.79
CA LEU A 12 -1.35 0.18 -21.87
C LEU A 12 -0.78 -1.23 -22.11
N ALA A 13 -0.67 -1.65 -23.38
CA ALA A 13 -0.21 -2.98 -23.74
C ALA A 13 1.30 -3.13 -23.48
N ILE A 14 2.11 -2.14 -23.85
CA ILE A 14 3.56 -2.22 -23.64
C ILE A 14 3.91 -2.22 -22.14
N THR A 15 3.24 -1.40 -21.33
CA THR A 15 3.48 -1.38 -19.88
C THR A 15 2.99 -2.66 -19.19
N LEU A 16 1.88 -3.24 -19.67
CA LEU A 16 1.39 -4.53 -19.17
C LEU A 16 2.36 -5.67 -19.50
N LEU A 17 2.81 -5.77 -20.76
CA LEU A 17 3.75 -6.81 -21.19
C LEU A 17 5.10 -6.66 -20.47
N PHE A 18 5.61 -5.43 -20.32
CA PHE A 18 6.80 -5.16 -19.54
C PHE A 18 6.62 -5.63 -18.09
N THR A 19 5.50 -5.27 -17.46
CA THR A 19 5.18 -5.68 -16.09
C THR A 19 5.15 -7.20 -15.95
N ILE A 20 4.46 -7.89 -16.86
CA ILE A 20 4.36 -9.35 -16.85
C ILE A 20 5.74 -9.98 -17.00
N GLY A 21 6.52 -9.58 -18.02
CA GLY A 21 7.84 -10.13 -18.28
C GLY A 21 8.80 -9.89 -17.11
N TYR A 22 8.83 -8.67 -16.58
CA TYR A 22 9.68 -8.28 -15.45
C TYR A 22 9.33 -9.06 -14.19
N GLN A 23 8.04 -9.10 -13.82
CA GLN A 23 7.58 -9.78 -12.62
C GLN A 23 7.74 -11.31 -12.74
N LEU A 24 7.52 -11.91 -13.91
CA LEU A 24 7.75 -13.34 -14.12
C LEU A 24 9.23 -13.72 -14.10
N PHE A 25 10.12 -12.84 -14.57
CA PHE A 25 11.56 -13.03 -14.44
C PHE A 25 11.97 -13.10 -12.96
N PHE A 26 11.53 -12.13 -12.16
CA PHE A 26 11.82 -12.10 -10.73
C PHE A 26 11.12 -13.21 -9.94
N PHE A 27 9.90 -13.58 -10.31
CA PHE A 27 9.20 -14.76 -9.79
C PHE A 27 10.02 -16.03 -10.02
N SER A 28 10.56 -16.21 -11.22
CA SER A 28 11.35 -17.41 -11.57
C SER A 28 12.59 -17.53 -10.68
N ILE A 29 13.28 -16.41 -10.44
CA ILE A 29 14.43 -16.33 -9.52
C ILE A 29 13.97 -16.62 -8.08
N ALA A 30 12.94 -15.93 -7.60
CA ALA A 30 12.47 -16.04 -6.23
C ALA A 30 11.95 -17.45 -5.91
N PHE A 31 11.26 -18.10 -6.86
CA PHE A 31 10.74 -19.45 -6.68
C PHE A 31 11.84 -20.51 -6.73
N ALA A 32 12.81 -20.39 -7.65
CA ALA A 32 13.94 -21.31 -7.78
C ALA A 32 14.89 -21.24 -6.58
N MET A 33 15.18 -20.03 -6.09
CA MET A 33 16.12 -19.80 -4.99
C MET A 33 15.45 -19.78 -3.60
N LYS A 34 14.11 -19.91 -3.52
CA LYS A 34 13.32 -19.69 -2.30
C LYS A 34 13.64 -18.36 -1.62
N PHE A 35 13.85 -17.33 -2.44
CA PHE A 35 14.34 -16.02 -2.02
C PHE A 35 13.22 -14.98 -2.06
N ASP A 36 12.48 -14.88 -0.96
CA ASP A 36 11.33 -13.99 -0.77
C ASP A 36 11.70 -12.51 -0.65
N LYS A 37 12.95 -12.20 -0.29
CA LYS A 37 13.47 -10.82 -0.14
C LYS A 37 13.42 -9.99 -1.43
N LEU A 38 13.26 -10.65 -2.58
CA LEU A 38 13.27 -10.02 -3.90
C LEU A 38 11.90 -9.51 -4.34
N THR A 39 10.82 -9.95 -3.67
CA THR A 39 9.44 -9.59 -3.99
C THR A 39 9.20 -8.09 -3.92
N ASP A 40 9.45 -7.50 -2.75
CA ASP A 40 9.29 -6.06 -2.49
C ASP A 40 10.22 -5.21 -3.40
N PHE A 41 11.43 -5.71 -3.69
CA PHE A 41 12.36 -5.05 -4.61
C PHE A 41 11.76 -5.00 -6.02
N ALA A 42 11.34 -6.15 -6.56
CA ALA A 42 10.78 -6.26 -7.90
C ALA A 42 9.50 -5.42 -8.07
N GLY A 43 8.63 -5.37 -7.06
CA GLY A 43 7.45 -4.50 -7.06
C GLY A 43 7.83 -3.03 -7.22
N GLY A 44 8.68 -2.52 -6.33
CA GLY A 44 9.05 -1.10 -6.31
C GLY A 44 9.91 -0.65 -7.49
N THR A 45 10.86 -1.47 -7.96
CA THR A 45 11.66 -1.13 -9.14
C THR A 45 10.85 -1.13 -10.43
N ASN A 46 9.82 -1.98 -10.53
CA ASN A 46 8.96 -2.04 -11.71
C ASN A 46 8.20 -0.71 -11.91
N PHE A 47 7.65 -0.10 -10.84
CA PHE A 47 7.07 1.25 -10.91
C PHE A 47 8.04 2.30 -11.47
N ALA A 48 9.27 2.33 -10.96
CA ALA A 48 10.28 3.26 -11.42
C ALA A 48 10.64 3.02 -12.90
N LEU A 49 10.75 1.75 -13.31
CA LEU A 49 11.03 1.36 -14.70
C LEU A 49 9.87 1.69 -15.65
N LEU A 50 8.61 1.53 -15.23
CA LEU A 50 7.45 1.95 -16.03
C LEU A 50 7.42 3.46 -16.23
N SER A 51 7.73 4.23 -15.18
CA SER A 51 7.82 5.68 -15.29
C SER A 51 8.93 6.12 -16.25
N ALA A 52 10.11 5.50 -16.17
CA ALA A 52 11.23 5.78 -17.06
C ALA A 52 10.96 5.34 -18.51
N LEU A 53 10.37 4.16 -18.71
CA LEU A 53 10.01 3.61 -20.02
C LEU A 53 9.02 4.52 -20.74
N THR A 54 7.90 4.85 -20.09
CA THR A 54 6.85 5.67 -20.70
C THR A 54 7.35 7.10 -20.97
N LEU A 55 8.17 7.65 -20.08
CA LEU A 55 8.81 8.96 -20.26
C LEU A 55 9.83 8.95 -21.42
N ALA A 56 10.60 7.87 -21.58
CA ALA A 56 11.52 7.74 -22.71
C ALA A 56 10.78 7.62 -24.05
N LEU A 57 9.70 6.84 -24.09
CA LEU A 57 8.84 6.68 -25.27
C LEU A 57 8.10 7.98 -25.66
N SER A 58 7.90 8.90 -24.69
CA SER A 58 7.28 10.21 -24.94
C SER A 58 8.07 11.07 -25.94
N GLY A 59 9.39 10.86 -26.07
CA GLY A 59 10.25 11.55 -27.03
C GLY A 59 10.62 12.99 -26.67
N GLN A 60 9.66 13.83 -26.28
CA GLN A 60 9.86 15.20 -25.80
C GLN A 60 9.01 15.46 -24.55
N PRO A 61 9.47 15.00 -23.38
CA PRO A 61 8.68 15.09 -22.17
C PRO A 61 8.50 16.54 -21.74
N THR A 62 7.25 16.93 -21.51
CA THR A 62 6.88 18.20 -20.88
C THR A 62 7.26 18.21 -19.40
N ALA A 63 7.34 19.41 -18.80
CA ALA A 63 7.59 19.55 -17.36
C ALA A 63 6.58 18.76 -16.50
N ARG A 64 5.30 18.70 -16.90
CA ARG A 64 4.26 17.92 -16.20
C ARG A 64 4.56 16.42 -16.21
N GLN A 65 4.96 15.88 -17.36
CA GLN A 65 5.34 14.47 -17.51
C GLN A 65 6.59 14.14 -16.69
N LEU A 66 7.61 15.00 -16.76
CA LEU A 66 8.82 14.87 -15.95
C LEU A 66 8.49 14.82 -14.46
N VAL A 67 7.71 15.78 -13.95
CA VAL A 67 7.34 15.84 -12.53
C VAL A 67 6.53 14.61 -12.13
N ALA A 68 5.45 14.27 -12.85
CA ALA A 68 4.63 13.12 -12.49
C ALA A 68 5.42 11.79 -12.49
N SER A 69 6.29 11.58 -13.49
CA SER A 69 7.17 10.40 -13.55
C SER A 69 8.20 10.39 -12.42
N LEU A 70 8.81 11.54 -12.09
CA LEU A 70 9.76 11.64 -10.98
C LEU A 70 9.10 11.40 -9.62
N LEU A 71 7.89 11.90 -9.40
CA LEU A 71 7.15 11.65 -8.15
C LEU A 71 6.79 10.17 -8.01
N LEU A 72 6.31 9.52 -9.07
CA LEU A 72 6.04 8.08 -9.05
C LEU A 72 7.32 7.28 -8.77
N ALA A 73 8.43 7.61 -9.46
CA ALA A 73 9.72 6.95 -9.24
C ALA A 73 10.25 7.18 -7.83
N ALA A 74 10.19 8.41 -7.30
CA ALA A 74 10.65 8.74 -5.96
C ALA A 74 9.86 7.99 -4.89
N TRP A 75 8.52 7.97 -5.01
CA TRP A 75 7.67 7.19 -4.11
C TRP A 75 8.01 5.70 -4.15
N ALA A 76 8.14 5.13 -5.36
CA ALA A 76 8.39 3.72 -5.55
C ALA A 76 9.77 3.28 -5.05
N LEU A 77 10.82 4.04 -5.36
CA LEU A 77 12.19 3.76 -4.90
C LEU A 77 12.30 3.87 -3.38
N ARG A 78 11.61 4.84 -2.77
CA ARG A 78 11.55 4.94 -1.31
C ARG A 78 10.78 3.76 -0.70
N LEU A 79 9.68 3.31 -1.31
CA LEU A 79 8.94 2.13 -0.85
C LEU A 79 9.82 0.89 -0.90
N ALA A 80 10.39 0.61 -2.07
CA ALA A 80 11.27 -0.52 -2.30
C ALA A 80 12.46 -0.49 -1.34
N GLY A 81 13.10 0.67 -1.19
CA GLY A 81 14.26 0.85 -0.33
C GLY A 81 13.95 0.59 1.14
N PHE A 82 12.83 1.11 1.66
CA PHE A 82 12.42 0.87 3.04
C PHE A 82 12.05 -0.58 3.29
N LEU A 83 11.25 -1.19 2.41
CA LEU A 83 10.85 -2.60 2.53
C LEU A 83 12.06 -3.53 2.44
N PHE A 84 12.96 -3.27 1.49
CA PHE A 84 14.20 -4.01 1.31
C PHE A 84 15.13 -3.88 2.52
N PHE A 85 15.33 -2.66 3.03
CA PHE A 85 16.08 -2.44 4.27
C PHE A 85 15.49 -3.22 5.45
N ARG A 86 14.16 -3.17 5.60
CA ARG A 86 13.42 -3.85 6.67
C ARG A 86 13.59 -5.36 6.61
N ILE A 87 13.48 -5.97 5.43
CA ILE A 87 13.64 -7.43 5.29
C ILE A 87 15.09 -7.86 5.52
N LEU A 88 16.08 -7.07 5.10
CA LEU A 88 17.49 -7.35 5.40
C LEU A 88 17.77 -7.35 6.91
N ARG A 89 17.12 -6.46 7.67
CA ARG A 89 17.26 -6.37 9.13
C ARG A 89 16.45 -7.42 9.88
N THR A 90 15.27 -7.78 9.39
CA THR A 90 14.36 -8.75 10.05
C THR A 90 14.75 -10.19 9.70
N GLY A 91 15.39 -10.40 8.55
CA GLY A 91 15.91 -11.69 8.09
C GLY A 91 14.90 -12.57 7.37
N ARG A 92 13.61 -12.49 7.74
CA ARG A 92 12.52 -13.31 7.21
C ARG A 92 11.24 -12.49 7.03
N ASP A 93 10.44 -12.84 6.02
CA ASP A 93 9.12 -12.29 5.82
C ASP A 93 8.05 -13.36 6.12
N ALA A 94 7.30 -13.15 7.20
CA ALA A 94 6.25 -14.08 7.63
C ALA A 94 5.11 -14.21 6.60
N ARG A 95 4.93 -13.22 5.69
CA ARG A 95 3.89 -13.26 4.64
C ARG A 95 4.08 -14.44 3.69
N PHE A 96 5.32 -14.85 3.45
CA PHE A 96 5.65 -15.90 2.48
C PHE A 96 5.87 -17.28 3.11
N ASP A 97 5.68 -17.39 4.43
CA ASP A 97 5.86 -18.65 5.14
C ASP A 97 4.83 -19.69 4.70
N GLY A 98 5.32 -20.84 4.23
CA GLY A 98 4.51 -21.90 3.62
C GLY A 98 3.87 -21.53 2.27
N MET A 99 4.00 -20.30 1.79
CA MET A 99 3.56 -19.88 0.46
C MET A 99 4.67 -20.08 -0.59
N ARG A 100 5.92 -19.73 -0.26
CA ARG A 100 7.08 -19.85 -1.20
C ARG A 100 7.38 -21.27 -1.67
N ASP A 101 6.93 -22.27 -0.92
CA ASP A 101 7.11 -23.69 -1.26
C ASP A 101 6.05 -24.20 -2.25
N ARG A 102 4.94 -23.47 -2.41
CA ARG A 102 3.81 -23.84 -3.27
C ARG A 102 3.76 -22.93 -4.49
N PHE A 103 3.86 -23.53 -5.68
CA PHE A 103 3.92 -22.80 -6.95
C PHE A 103 2.72 -21.86 -7.16
N PHE A 104 1.49 -22.39 -7.12
CA PHE A 104 0.29 -21.60 -7.46
C PHE A 104 -0.02 -20.48 -6.44
N PRO A 105 0.04 -20.69 -5.11
CA PRO A 105 -0.13 -19.61 -4.14
C PRO A 105 0.92 -18.50 -4.32
N PHE A 106 2.19 -18.87 -4.53
CA PHE A 106 3.23 -17.88 -4.75
C PHE A 106 3.00 -17.14 -6.07
N LEU A 107 2.70 -17.83 -7.18
CA LEU A 107 2.38 -17.19 -8.46
C LEU A 107 1.17 -16.25 -8.33
N GLY A 108 0.15 -16.63 -7.56
CA GLY A 108 -1.02 -15.79 -7.28
C GLY A 108 -0.65 -14.45 -6.65
N PHE A 109 0.29 -14.44 -5.71
CA PHE A 109 0.84 -13.20 -5.15
C PHE A 109 1.51 -12.33 -6.22
N TRP A 110 2.33 -12.93 -7.09
CA TRP A 110 3.02 -12.18 -8.15
C TRP A 110 2.07 -11.61 -9.20
N VAL A 111 1.02 -12.36 -9.57
CA VAL A 111 -0.03 -11.87 -10.49
C VAL A 111 -0.79 -10.71 -9.86
N PHE A 112 -1.08 -10.79 -8.57
CA PHE A 112 -1.70 -9.68 -7.84
C PHE A 112 -0.79 -8.45 -7.78
N GLN A 113 0.50 -8.65 -7.52
CA GLN A 113 1.50 -7.59 -7.56
C GLN A 113 1.62 -6.97 -8.96
N MET A 114 1.54 -7.76 -10.04
CA MET A 114 1.49 -7.25 -11.43
C MET A 114 0.29 -6.33 -11.63
N ALA A 115 -0.90 -6.77 -11.21
CA ALA A 115 -2.13 -5.98 -11.34
C ALA A 115 -2.04 -4.68 -10.54
N TRP A 116 -1.48 -4.73 -9.34
CA TRP A 116 -1.25 -3.54 -8.52
C TRP A 116 -0.28 -2.55 -9.16
N VAL A 117 0.89 -3.00 -9.59
CA VAL A 117 1.90 -2.14 -10.23
C VAL A 117 1.33 -1.47 -11.47
N TRP A 118 0.65 -2.25 -12.31
CA TRP A 118 0.08 -1.74 -13.56
C TRP A 118 -1.04 -0.73 -13.29
N ALA A 119 -1.99 -1.06 -12.42
CA ALA A 119 -3.12 -0.19 -12.09
C ALA A 119 -2.68 1.14 -11.44
N ALA A 120 -1.78 1.09 -10.47
CA ALA A 120 -1.28 2.30 -9.80
C ALA A 120 -0.40 3.17 -10.70
N SER A 121 0.22 2.61 -11.74
CA SER A 121 1.02 3.37 -12.72
C SER A 121 0.18 4.07 -13.81
N LEU A 122 -1.12 3.73 -13.93
CA LEU A 122 -1.99 4.23 -15.02
C LEU A 122 -1.96 5.76 -15.22
N PRO A 123 -2.00 6.61 -14.18
CA PRO A 123 -1.98 8.06 -14.38
C PRO A 123 -0.75 8.53 -15.15
N VAL A 124 0.44 8.02 -14.80
CA VAL A 124 1.70 8.37 -15.47
C VAL A 124 1.78 7.73 -16.86
N THR A 125 1.36 6.47 -17.00
CA THR A 125 1.35 5.76 -18.28
C THR A 125 0.54 6.50 -19.34
N VAL A 126 -0.70 6.89 -19.01
CA VAL A 126 -1.60 7.58 -19.94
C VAL A 126 -1.15 9.02 -20.18
N LEU A 127 -0.69 9.75 -19.16
CA LEU A 127 -0.12 11.09 -19.33
C LEU A 127 1.06 11.09 -20.30
N ASN A 128 1.89 10.06 -20.25
CA ASN A 128 3.05 9.90 -21.11
C ASN A 128 2.71 9.37 -22.51
N SER A 129 1.45 9.12 -22.85
CA SER A 129 1.09 8.44 -24.09
C SER A 129 0.95 9.35 -25.33
N PRO A 130 1.05 8.80 -26.56
CA PRO A 130 0.83 9.55 -27.81
C PRO A 130 -0.58 10.15 -27.90
N ALA A 131 -1.60 9.44 -27.39
CA ALA A 131 -2.98 9.92 -27.39
C ALA A 131 -3.14 11.26 -26.66
N VAL A 132 -2.36 11.48 -25.59
CA VAL A 132 -2.37 12.74 -24.83
C VAL A 132 -1.45 13.77 -25.48
N GLN A 133 -0.27 13.35 -25.92
CA GLN A 133 0.76 14.26 -26.44
C GLN A 133 0.44 14.90 -27.80
N ARG A 134 -0.45 14.30 -28.59
CA ARG A 134 -0.91 14.90 -29.86
C ARG A 134 -1.66 16.23 -29.68
N TYR A 135 -2.12 16.53 -28.46
CA TYR A 135 -2.80 17.78 -28.13
C TYR A 135 -1.79 18.85 -27.68
N PRO A 136 -2.11 20.15 -27.87
CA PRO A 136 -1.33 21.24 -27.29
C PRO A 136 -1.23 21.11 -25.77
N GLN A 137 0.00 21.08 -25.25
CA GLN A 137 0.24 20.94 -23.82
C GLN A 137 0.32 22.32 -23.17
N VAL A 138 -0.56 22.58 -22.20
CA VAL A 138 -0.48 23.76 -21.35
C VAL A 138 0.73 23.64 -20.43
N GLY A 139 1.43 24.76 -20.21
CA GLY A 139 2.57 24.83 -19.31
C GLY A 139 2.29 24.26 -17.91
N PHE A 140 3.35 23.79 -17.26
CA PHE A 140 3.29 23.32 -15.88
C PHE A 140 3.24 24.51 -14.91
N GLY A 141 2.60 24.32 -13.76
CA GLY A 141 2.48 25.35 -12.72
C GLY A 141 1.07 25.91 -12.55
N THR A 142 0.06 25.20 -13.06
CA THR A 142 -1.33 25.53 -12.72
C THR A 142 -1.58 25.34 -11.23
N ALA A 143 -2.66 25.92 -10.69
CA ALA A 143 -3.03 25.72 -9.29
C ALA A 143 -3.19 24.22 -8.93
N ARG A 144 -3.65 23.39 -9.89
CA ARG A 144 -3.76 21.93 -9.71
C ARG A 144 -2.40 21.25 -9.70
N ASP A 145 -1.46 21.66 -10.56
CA ASP A 145 -0.10 21.13 -10.56
C ASP A 145 0.60 21.42 -9.21
N VAL A 146 0.48 22.66 -8.70
CA VAL A 146 1.06 23.06 -7.41
C VAL A 146 0.41 22.30 -6.25
N ALA A 147 -0.93 22.21 -6.23
CA ALA A 147 -1.64 21.45 -5.22
C ALA A 147 -1.24 19.96 -5.24
N GLY A 148 -1.09 19.36 -6.42
CA GLY A 148 -0.61 18.00 -6.59
C GLY A 148 0.79 17.80 -6.02
N VAL A 149 1.74 18.68 -6.33
CA VAL A 149 3.12 18.57 -5.77
C VAL A 149 3.12 18.71 -4.25
N VAL A 150 2.35 19.65 -3.70
CA VAL A 150 2.24 19.85 -2.24
C VAL A 150 1.61 18.63 -1.56
N LEU A 151 0.51 18.10 -2.12
CA LEU A 151 -0.13 16.89 -1.61
C LEU A 151 0.82 15.70 -1.66
N PHE A 152 1.57 15.53 -2.76
CA PHE A 152 2.58 14.47 -2.87
C PHE A 152 3.63 14.60 -1.76
N ALA A 153 4.19 15.79 -1.57
CA ALA A 153 5.21 16.02 -0.55
C ALA A 153 4.69 15.71 0.86
N VAL A 154 3.45 16.10 1.18
CA VAL A 154 2.80 15.77 2.45
C VAL A 154 2.60 14.26 2.58
N GLY A 155 2.04 13.60 1.56
CA GLY A 155 1.80 12.15 1.58
C GLY A 155 3.09 11.36 1.75
N PHE A 156 4.10 11.69 0.95
CA PHE A 156 5.44 11.10 1.00
C PHE A 156 6.12 11.30 2.35
N ALA A 157 6.01 12.48 2.95
CA ALA A 157 6.56 12.76 4.28
C ALA A 157 5.82 11.99 5.38
N VAL A 158 4.49 11.98 5.36
CA VAL A 158 3.67 11.25 6.33
C VAL A 158 3.99 9.75 6.28
N GLU A 159 4.09 9.17 5.09
CA GLU A 159 4.47 7.77 4.89
C GLU A 159 5.89 7.49 5.43
N SER A 160 6.88 8.27 4.99
CA SER A 160 8.28 8.07 5.39
C SER A 160 8.49 8.21 6.90
N VAL A 161 7.86 9.21 7.53
CA VAL A 161 7.98 9.45 8.97
C VAL A 161 7.27 8.37 9.77
N SER A 162 6.08 7.94 9.37
CA SER A 162 5.35 6.88 10.06
C SER A 162 6.07 5.54 9.99
N ASP A 163 6.63 5.18 8.84
CA ASP A 163 7.45 3.99 8.68
C ASP A 163 8.68 4.01 9.60
N ALA A 164 9.40 5.14 9.66
CA ALA A 164 10.54 5.31 10.54
C ALA A 164 10.15 5.25 12.03
N GLN A 165 9.04 5.89 12.42
CA GLN A 165 8.50 5.85 13.79
C GLN A 165 8.15 4.41 14.20
N ARG A 166 7.45 3.67 13.33
CA ARG A 166 7.04 2.30 13.59
C ARG A 166 8.24 1.36 13.65
N TRP A 167 9.22 1.53 12.75
CA TRP A 167 10.47 0.77 12.77
C TRP A 167 11.23 0.95 14.09
N ARG A 168 11.46 2.21 14.50
CA ARG A 168 12.15 2.53 15.76
C ARG A 168 11.39 2.02 16.98
N PHE A 169 10.07 2.09 16.96
CA PHE A 169 9.24 1.56 18.04
C PHE A 169 9.42 0.04 18.19
N ARG A 170 9.34 -0.72 17.08
CA ARG A 170 9.53 -2.17 17.10
C ARG A 170 10.93 -2.59 17.53
N ALA A 171 11.95 -1.79 17.18
CA ALA A 171 13.33 -2.05 17.59
C ALA A 171 13.54 -2.01 19.12
N ARG A 172 12.59 -1.46 19.90
CA ARG A 172 12.63 -1.49 21.38
C ARG A 172 12.30 -2.87 21.96
N GLY A 173 11.65 -3.74 21.20
CA GLY A 173 11.36 -5.13 21.61
C GLY A 173 10.18 -5.32 22.59
N ASP A 174 9.58 -4.25 23.10
CA ASP A 174 8.41 -4.35 23.98
C ASP A 174 7.13 -4.69 23.18
N ARG A 175 6.70 -5.95 23.28
CA ARG A 175 5.51 -6.48 22.60
C ARG A 175 4.19 -6.08 23.27
N SER A 176 4.24 -5.52 24.47
CA SER A 176 3.06 -5.06 25.23
C SER A 176 2.76 -3.58 25.00
N ALA A 177 3.79 -2.77 24.71
CA ALA A 177 3.62 -1.35 24.43
C ALA A 177 2.75 -1.07 23.20
N VAL A 178 2.05 0.05 23.23
CA VAL A 178 1.27 0.59 22.12
C VAL A 178 2.05 1.72 21.47
N CYS A 179 2.14 1.72 20.14
CA CYS A 179 2.81 2.79 19.40
C CYS A 179 1.85 3.97 19.28
N GLU A 180 1.94 4.93 20.20
CA GLU A 180 1.10 6.14 20.21
C GLU A 180 1.91 7.45 20.05
N ASN A 181 3.16 7.33 19.61
CA ASN A 181 4.06 8.48 19.44
C ASN A 181 3.95 9.09 18.03
N GLY A 182 4.05 10.42 17.95
CA GLY A 182 4.14 11.13 16.68
C GLY A 182 2.86 11.01 15.84
N LEU A 183 2.97 10.53 14.60
CA LEU A 183 1.83 10.41 13.69
C LEU A 183 0.82 9.35 14.16
N PHE A 184 1.31 8.32 14.86
CA PHE A 184 0.45 7.28 15.42
C PHE A 184 -0.48 7.78 16.54
N ARG A 185 -0.25 8.98 17.08
CA ARG A 185 -1.20 9.63 18.00
C ARG A 185 -2.48 10.08 17.31
N TYR A 186 -2.40 10.41 16.01
CA TYR A 186 -3.48 11.02 15.25
C TYR A 186 -4.17 10.04 14.31
N SER A 187 -3.49 8.97 13.89
CA SER A 187 -4.02 7.93 13.02
C SER A 187 -3.41 6.57 13.38
N ARG A 188 -4.17 5.49 13.26
CA ARG A 188 -3.67 4.11 13.43
C ARG A 188 -2.81 3.67 12.25
N HIS A 189 -3.14 4.13 11.05
CA HIS A 189 -2.43 3.83 9.81
C HIS A 189 -2.00 5.10 9.04
N PRO A 190 -1.14 5.95 9.63
CA PRO A 190 -0.70 7.17 8.97
C PRO A 190 0.10 6.87 7.68
N ASN A 191 0.81 5.74 7.62
CA ASN A 191 1.53 5.31 6.42
C ASN A 191 0.60 5.04 5.23
N TYR A 192 -0.55 4.37 5.46
CA TYR A 192 -1.54 4.13 4.41
C TYR A 192 -2.21 5.42 3.96
N PHE A 193 -2.47 6.36 4.88
CA PHE A 193 -2.95 7.69 4.51
C PHE A 193 -1.95 8.42 3.62
N GLY A 194 -0.65 8.39 3.96
CA GLY A 194 0.41 8.99 3.16
C GLY A 194 0.47 8.44 1.74
N ASP A 195 0.38 7.11 1.60
CA ASP A 195 0.35 6.44 0.29
C ASP A 195 -0.87 6.83 -0.54
N ILE A 196 -2.07 6.80 0.05
CA ILE A 196 -3.30 7.22 -0.64
C ILE A 196 -3.18 8.66 -1.15
N ILE A 197 -2.71 9.59 -0.31
CA ILE A 197 -2.51 10.99 -0.70
C ILE A 197 -1.48 11.10 -1.83
N ALA A 198 -0.38 10.34 -1.78
CA ALA A 198 0.62 10.32 -2.83
C ALA A 198 0.03 9.85 -4.18
N GLN A 199 -0.77 8.77 -4.18
CA GLN A 199 -1.40 8.27 -5.41
C GLN A 199 -2.41 9.27 -6.00
N PHE A 200 -3.28 9.85 -5.17
CA PHE A 200 -4.24 10.86 -5.62
C PHE A 200 -3.55 12.15 -6.11
N SER A 201 -2.40 12.50 -5.53
CA SER A 201 -1.64 13.66 -5.96
C SER A 201 -0.99 13.49 -7.34
N ILE A 202 -0.45 12.30 -7.65
CA ILE A 202 0.07 11.97 -8.98
C ILE A 202 -1.07 11.99 -10.01
N TYR A 203 -2.23 11.42 -9.66
CA TYR A 203 -3.43 11.50 -10.49
C TYR A 203 -3.87 12.95 -10.75
N MET A 204 -3.87 13.80 -9.72
CA MET A 204 -4.24 15.22 -9.86
C MET A 204 -3.35 15.95 -10.88
N ILE A 205 -2.04 15.69 -10.87
CA ILE A 205 -1.10 16.25 -11.86
C ILE A 205 -1.40 15.65 -13.24
N ALA A 206 -1.55 14.33 -13.33
CA ALA A 206 -1.77 13.65 -14.60
C ALA A 206 -3.07 14.06 -15.30
N VAL A 207 -4.15 14.31 -14.55
CA VAL A 207 -5.45 14.68 -15.11
C VAL A 207 -5.55 16.17 -15.47
N SER A 208 -4.60 17.02 -15.04
CA SER A 208 -4.67 18.48 -15.28
C SER A 208 -4.92 18.87 -16.74
N PRO A 209 -4.26 18.27 -17.76
CA PRO A 209 -4.52 18.60 -19.16
C PRO A 209 -5.99 18.37 -19.59
N ALA A 210 -6.64 17.34 -19.04
CA ALA A 210 -8.05 17.06 -19.30
C ALA A 210 -8.98 18.00 -18.50
N ALA A 211 -8.58 18.38 -17.29
CA ALA A 211 -9.33 19.30 -16.44
C ALA A 211 -9.26 20.77 -16.92
N ASP A 212 -8.16 21.15 -17.57
CA ASP A 212 -7.97 22.46 -18.19
C ASP A 212 -8.62 22.56 -19.58
N GLY A 213 -9.11 21.45 -20.13
CA GLY A 213 -9.71 21.39 -21.47
C GLY A 213 -8.69 21.42 -22.60
N SER A 214 -7.39 21.36 -22.33
CA SER A 214 -6.35 21.33 -23.36
C SER A 214 -6.30 19.98 -24.10
N VAL A 215 -6.63 18.91 -23.38
CA VAL A 215 -6.81 17.57 -23.93
C VAL A 215 -8.31 17.26 -23.95
N GLY A 216 -8.83 16.92 -25.13
CA GLY A 216 -10.25 16.64 -25.35
C GLY A 216 -10.55 15.20 -25.79
N GLY A 217 -11.84 14.91 -26.00
CA GLY A 217 -12.30 13.66 -26.61
C GLY A 217 -11.94 12.40 -25.80
N GLN A 218 -11.50 11.35 -26.48
CA GLN A 218 -11.21 10.06 -25.86
C GLN A 218 -9.99 10.11 -24.94
N ALA A 219 -8.98 10.95 -25.24
CA ALA A 219 -7.79 11.10 -24.42
C ALA A 219 -8.11 11.72 -23.05
N ALA A 220 -9.01 12.70 -23.01
CA ALA A 220 -9.49 13.28 -21.76
C ALA A 220 -10.21 12.24 -20.90
N LYS A 221 -11.10 11.44 -21.50
CA LYS A 221 -11.81 10.35 -20.83
C LYS A 221 -10.83 9.31 -20.27
N ALA A 222 -9.80 8.97 -21.03
CA ALA A 222 -8.75 8.04 -20.59
C ALA A 222 -8.01 8.61 -19.36
N LEU A 223 -7.60 9.88 -19.38
CA LEU A 223 -6.98 10.54 -18.22
C LEU A 223 -7.89 10.51 -16.99
N TYR A 224 -9.17 10.83 -17.12
CA TYR A 224 -10.12 10.72 -16.00
C TYR A 224 -10.24 9.28 -15.49
N ALA A 225 -10.30 8.29 -16.39
CA ALA A 225 -10.40 6.87 -16.05
C ALA A 225 -9.18 6.34 -15.28
N THR A 226 -8.01 6.99 -15.36
CA THR A 226 -6.83 6.61 -14.56
C THR A 226 -7.04 6.76 -13.05
N ILE A 227 -8.11 7.41 -12.60
CA ILE A 227 -8.53 7.43 -11.17
C ILE A 227 -8.73 6.02 -10.60
N LEU A 228 -8.98 5.04 -11.48
CA LEU A 228 -9.02 3.63 -11.11
C LEU A 228 -7.74 3.17 -10.41
N GLY A 229 -6.57 3.75 -10.71
CA GLY A 229 -5.31 3.44 -10.04
C GLY A 229 -5.34 3.80 -8.54
N PRO A 230 -5.46 5.11 -8.18
CA PRO A 230 -5.58 5.53 -6.78
C PRO A 230 -6.74 4.87 -6.03
N ILE A 231 -7.89 4.67 -6.69
CA ILE A 231 -9.02 3.95 -6.08
C ILE A 231 -8.66 2.49 -5.81
N PHE A 232 -8.01 1.81 -6.77
CA PHE A 232 -7.55 0.43 -6.59
C PHE A 232 -6.58 0.31 -5.41
N VAL A 233 -5.60 1.20 -5.28
CA VAL A 233 -4.69 1.24 -4.13
C VAL A 233 -5.44 1.49 -2.82
N THR A 234 -6.41 2.40 -2.82
CA THR A 234 -7.24 2.68 -1.64
C THR A 234 -8.04 1.46 -1.22
N VAL A 235 -8.68 0.77 -2.17
CA VAL A 235 -9.46 -0.44 -1.91
C VAL A 235 -8.57 -1.56 -1.40
N LEU A 236 -7.39 -1.74 -2.00
CA LEU A 236 -6.38 -2.70 -1.58
C LEU A 236 -6.00 -2.51 -0.11
N LEU A 237 -5.66 -1.27 0.27
CA LEU A 237 -5.27 -0.91 1.63
C LEU A 237 -6.41 -1.06 2.63
N MET A 238 -7.63 -0.64 2.25
CA MET A 238 -8.75 -0.63 3.19
C MET A 238 -9.41 -2.01 3.33
N PHE A 239 -9.47 -2.83 2.28
CA PHE A 239 -10.34 -4.01 2.28
C PHE A 239 -9.64 -5.34 2.04
N VAL A 240 -8.40 -5.34 1.56
CA VAL A 240 -7.72 -6.59 1.18
C VAL A 240 -6.48 -6.81 2.03
N SER A 241 -5.43 -6.03 1.82
CA SER A 241 -4.10 -6.31 2.39
C SER A 241 -3.69 -5.37 3.51
N GLY A 242 -4.21 -4.15 3.62
CA GLY A 242 -3.75 -3.19 4.63
C GLY A 242 -4.41 -3.35 6.00
N VAL A 243 -5.46 -2.57 6.23
CA VAL A 243 -6.15 -2.41 7.52
C VAL A 243 -6.77 -3.73 8.05
N PRO A 244 -7.47 -4.57 7.24
CA PRO A 244 -8.14 -5.76 7.76
C PRO A 244 -7.16 -6.79 8.35
N LEU A 245 -5.98 -6.92 7.74
CA LEU A 245 -4.98 -7.91 8.14
C LEU A 245 -4.12 -7.45 9.32
N SER A 246 -4.18 -6.17 9.67
CA SER A 246 -3.41 -5.60 10.78
C SER A 246 -4.25 -5.35 12.03
N GLU A 247 -5.45 -4.76 11.89
CA GLU A 247 -6.27 -4.34 13.03
C GLU A 247 -6.84 -5.53 13.81
N ARG A 248 -7.66 -6.36 13.16
CA ARG A 248 -8.39 -7.41 13.86
C ARG A 248 -7.47 -8.54 14.36
N PRO A 249 -6.53 -9.08 13.55
CA PRO A 249 -5.57 -10.07 14.06
C PRO A 249 -4.64 -9.50 15.14
N GLY A 250 -4.19 -8.24 14.99
CA GLY A 250 -3.36 -7.58 16.00
C GLY A 250 -4.06 -7.41 17.34
N ALA A 251 -5.33 -6.99 17.31
CA ALA A 251 -6.18 -6.88 18.49
C ALA A 251 -6.46 -8.25 19.13
N LYS A 252 -6.79 -9.25 18.33
CA LYS A 252 -7.01 -10.63 18.80
C LYS A 252 -5.79 -11.16 19.53
N ASN A 253 -4.61 -11.10 18.93
CA ASN A 253 -3.38 -11.62 19.53
C ASN A 253 -3.05 -10.90 20.85
N ARG A 254 -3.25 -9.58 20.93
CA ARG A 254 -3.03 -8.83 22.18
C ARG A 254 -4.02 -9.21 23.27
N TYR A 255 -5.29 -9.43 22.92
CA TYR A 255 -6.31 -9.88 23.85
C TYR A 255 -6.01 -11.29 24.39
N GLU A 256 -5.76 -12.25 23.50
CA GLU A 256 -5.57 -13.66 23.86
C GLU A 256 -4.27 -13.91 24.63
N GLU A 257 -3.23 -13.14 24.36
CA GLU A 257 -1.96 -13.22 25.07
C GLU A 257 -1.90 -12.30 26.32
N ASN A 258 -3.01 -11.63 26.65
CA ASN A 258 -3.11 -10.64 27.74
C ASN A 258 -2.00 -9.56 27.69
N ARG A 259 -1.64 -9.11 26.49
CA ARG A 259 -0.59 -8.12 26.23
C ARG A 259 -1.14 -6.69 26.32
N ASN A 260 -1.41 -6.26 27.55
CA ASN A 260 -1.90 -4.91 27.87
C ASN A 260 -3.10 -4.50 27.00
N TRP A 261 -4.10 -5.37 26.94
CA TRP A 261 -5.28 -5.21 26.10
C TRP A 261 -6.04 -3.91 26.41
N GLU A 262 -6.17 -3.54 27.69
CA GLU A 262 -6.92 -2.35 28.10
C GLU A 262 -6.33 -1.06 27.51
N ALA A 263 -5.00 -0.91 27.56
CA ALA A 263 -4.32 0.24 26.96
C ALA A 263 -4.47 0.24 25.42
N TYR A 264 -4.39 -0.94 24.79
CA TYR A 264 -4.56 -1.06 23.35
C TYR A 264 -5.99 -0.74 22.90
N ARG A 265 -7.00 -1.23 23.60
CA ARG A 265 -8.41 -0.91 23.36
C ARG A 265 -8.66 0.59 23.51
N ALA A 266 -8.15 1.20 24.58
CA ALA A 266 -8.27 2.64 24.78
C ALA A 266 -7.60 3.46 23.66
N TYR A 267 -6.54 2.93 23.04
CA TYR A 267 -5.91 3.50 21.86
C TYR A 267 -6.79 3.37 20.60
N LEU A 268 -7.39 2.20 20.36
CA LEU A 268 -8.31 1.98 19.23
C LEU A 268 -9.52 2.93 19.29
N ASP A 269 -10.09 3.14 20.48
CA ASP A 269 -11.30 3.95 20.66
C ASP A 269 -11.06 5.47 20.46
N ARG A 270 -9.84 5.94 20.77
CA ARG A 270 -9.46 7.37 20.72
C ARG A 270 -8.72 7.78 19.46
N THR A 271 -8.30 6.83 18.61
CA THR A 271 -7.43 7.12 17.47
C THR A 271 -8.13 6.79 16.16
N SER A 272 -8.20 7.79 15.27
CA SER A 272 -8.73 7.62 13.92
C SER A 272 -8.00 6.50 13.18
N ILE A 273 -8.71 5.74 12.35
CA ILE A 273 -8.13 4.60 11.65
C ILE A 273 -7.16 5.03 10.53
N LEU A 274 -7.54 6.02 9.73
CA LEU A 274 -6.81 6.43 8.53
C LEU A 274 -6.49 7.92 8.53
N ILE A 275 -7.50 8.78 8.56
CA ILE A 275 -7.33 10.23 8.45
C ILE A 275 -6.77 10.79 9.77
N PRO A 276 -5.60 11.44 9.79
CA PRO A 276 -5.04 12.02 11.01
C PRO A 276 -6.00 13.00 11.67
N PHE A 277 -6.33 12.77 12.94
CA PHE A 277 -7.29 13.59 13.68
C PHE A 277 -6.96 13.69 15.17
N PRO A 278 -7.20 14.83 15.84
CA PRO A 278 -6.92 14.98 17.27
C PRO A 278 -7.72 13.98 18.13
N PRO A 279 -7.06 13.16 18.98
CA PRO A 279 -7.73 12.12 19.75
C PRO A 279 -8.74 12.66 20.76
N GLN A 280 -8.51 13.87 21.27
CA GLN A 280 -9.41 14.56 22.21
C GLN A 280 -10.79 14.85 21.59
N ILE A 281 -10.85 15.03 20.27
CA ILE A 281 -12.11 15.27 19.56
C ILE A 281 -12.66 13.93 19.07
N TYR A 282 -11.80 13.05 18.54
CA TYR A 282 -12.19 11.76 17.98
C TYR A 282 -13.00 10.91 18.97
N VAL A 283 -12.59 10.88 20.24
CA VAL A 283 -13.25 10.05 21.27
C VAL A 283 -14.73 10.42 21.45
N HIS A 284 -15.09 11.69 21.26
CA HIS A 284 -16.45 12.20 21.43
C HIS A 284 -17.30 12.13 20.16
N LEU A 285 -16.73 11.72 19.03
CA LEU A 285 -17.49 11.63 17.77
C LEU A 285 -18.52 10.49 17.83
N PRO A 286 -19.75 10.71 17.35
CA PRO A 286 -20.72 9.64 17.18
C PRO A 286 -20.19 8.52 16.29
N ILE A 287 -20.61 7.28 16.58
CA ILE A 287 -20.17 6.08 15.83
C ILE A 287 -20.47 6.21 14.33
N PHE A 288 -21.58 6.84 13.94
CA PHE A 288 -21.91 7.03 12.53
C PHE A 288 -20.86 7.91 11.83
N VAL A 289 -20.37 8.97 12.48
CA VAL A 289 -19.32 9.85 11.94
C VAL A 289 -18.00 9.09 11.78
N LYS A 290 -17.62 8.30 12.80
CA LYS A 290 -16.41 7.47 12.73
C LYS A 290 -16.48 6.47 11.56
N ARG A 291 -17.64 5.84 11.35
CA ARG A 291 -17.87 4.86 10.29
C ARG A 291 -17.91 5.46 8.89
N THR A 292 -18.46 6.65 8.71
CA THR A 292 -18.64 7.25 7.38
C THR A 292 -17.50 8.16 6.97
N ILE A 293 -17.08 9.10 7.82
CA ILE A 293 -16.06 10.10 7.48
C ILE A 293 -14.66 9.53 7.67
N PHE A 294 -14.44 8.83 8.79
CA PHE A 294 -13.13 8.27 9.13
C PHE A 294 -12.93 6.86 8.60
N LEU A 295 -13.94 6.29 7.93
CA LEU A 295 -13.90 4.95 7.34
C LEU A 295 -13.63 3.85 8.38
N GLU A 296 -14.07 4.02 9.62
CA GLU A 296 -13.94 3.01 10.68
C GLU A 296 -15.03 1.92 10.52
N PHE A 297 -14.91 1.09 9.49
CA PHE A 297 -15.90 0.06 9.21
C PHE A 297 -15.97 -1.01 10.32
N PRO A 298 -17.15 -1.63 10.57
CA PRO A 298 -17.32 -2.65 11.60
C PRO A 298 -16.36 -3.85 11.48
N MET A 299 -15.90 -4.15 10.27
CA MET A 299 -14.96 -5.26 10.03
C MET A 299 -13.59 -5.08 10.71
N TYR A 300 -13.21 -3.85 11.05
CA TYR A 300 -11.95 -3.53 11.75
C TYR A 300 -12.08 -3.64 13.27
N VAL A 301 -13.30 -3.54 13.81
CA VAL A 301 -13.54 -3.50 15.25
C VAL A 301 -13.44 -4.92 15.82
N PHE A 302 -12.53 -5.09 16.78
CA PHE A 302 -12.42 -6.33 17.53
C PHE A 302 -13.37 -6.34 18.72
N ASP A 303 -14.27 -7.32 18.76
CA ASP A 303 -15.16 -7.61 19.87
C ASP A 303 -14.70 -8.93 20.53
N PRO A 304 -14.16 -8.89 21.76
CA PRO A 304 -13.71 -10.09 22.46
C PRO A 304 -14.76 -11.19 22.55
N ALA A 305 -16.04 -10.85 22.75
CA ALA A 305 -17.11 -11.83 22.90
C ALA A 305 -17.39 -12.60 21.60
N LYS A 306 -17.18 -11.96 20.45
CA LYS A 306 -17.45 -12.56 19.13
C LYS A 306 -16.20 -13.17 18.49
N HIS A 307 -15.03 -12.61 18.78
CA HIS A 307 -13.82 -12.82 17.98
C HIS A 307 -12.67 -13.49 18.73
N SER A 308 -12.75 -13.64 20.06
CA SER A 308 -11.72 -14.37 20.82
C SER A 308 -12.02 -15.87 20.88
N ASP A 309 -10.96 -16.67 21.01
CA ASP A 309 -11.03 -18.13 21.18
C ASP A 309 -10.98 -18.54 22.68
N VAL A 310 -10.66 -17.60 23.58
CA VAL A 310 -10.45 -17.83 25.02
C VAL A 310 -11.72 -18.33 25.74
N GLY A 311 -12.92 -18.02 25.23
CA GLY A 311 -14.20 -18.48 25.80
C GLY A 311 -14.85 -19.68 25.08
N LYS A 312 -14.30 -20.14 23.94
CA LYS A 312 -14.86 -21.27 23.17
C LYS A 312 -14.32 -22.63 23.59
N ARG A 313 -13.45 -22.68 24.61
CA ARG A 313 -12.93 -23.91 25.20
C ARG A 313 -13.46 -24.07 26.63
N SER A 314 -14.48 -24.91 26.82
CA SER A 314 -14.87 -25.59 28.07
C SER A 314 -15.94 -26.66 27.76
N PRO A 315 -16.10 -27.72 28.57
CA PRO A 315 -15.28 -28.93 28.63
C PRO A 315 -16.12 -30.17 28.21
N GLU A 316 -15.83 -30.77 27.06
CA GLU A 316 -16.36 -32.09 26.72
C GLU A 316 -15.19 -33.02 26.40
N GLY A 317 -14.96 -33.98 27.30
CA GLY A 317 -14.06 -35.12 27.07
C GLY A 317 -12.80 -35.19 27.95
N GLU A 318 -12.94 -35.19 29.28
CA GLU A 318 -12.00 -35.96 30.10
C GLU A 318 -12.25 -37.46 29.85
N GLU A 319 -11.57 -38.07 28.87
CA GLU A 319 -11.28 -39.49 28.93
C GLU A 319 -10.08 -39.85 28.04
N GLY A 320 -9.00 -40.27 28.71
CA GLY A 320 -8.02 -41.24 28.20
C GLY A 320 -7.12 -40.84 27.03
N THR A 321 -5.92 -40.31 27.33
CA THR A 321 -4.62 -41.01 27.08
C THR A 321 -3.44 -40.04 27.27
N ARG A 322 -2.52 -40.41 28.16
CA ARG A 322 -1.21 -39.75 28.30
C ARG A 322 -0.34 -40.09 27.09
N ASN A 323 0.19 -39.08 26.41
CA ASN A 323 1.36 -39.19 25.52
C ASN A 323 2.37 -38.06 25.80
N PRO A 324 3.68 -38.29 25.60
CA PRO A 324 4.77 -37.50 26.20
C PRO A 324 5.09 -36.20 25.39
N PRO A 325 5.93 -35.28 25.92
CA PRO A 325 5.93 -33.88 25.48
C PRO A 325 6.69 -33.70 24.16
N GLY A 326 5.94 -33.47 23.08
CA GLY A 326 6.45 -33.13 21.76
C GLY A 326 6.28 -31.65 21.44
N THR A 327 7.42 -30.95 21.31
CA THR A 327 7.62 -29.72 20.53
C THR A 327 6.62 -28.57 20.71
N SER A 328 7.02 -27.62 21.56
CA SER A 328 6.65 -26.20 21.55
C SER A 328 6.46 -25.66 20.11
N SER A 329 5.21 -25.45 19.69
CA SER A 329 4.86 -24.66 18.50
C SER A 329 5.13 -23.18 18.80
N ARG A 330 6.34 -22.73 18.48
CA ARG A 330 6.72 -21.32 18.59
C ARG A 330 6.07 -20.50 17.49
N ARG A 331 5.28 -19.52 17.95
CA ARG A 331 5.20 -18.13 17.47
C ARG A 331 4.62 -17.91 16.06
N SER A 332 3.32 -17.65 16.04
CA SER A 332 2.68 -16.74 15.10
C SER A 332 3.18 -15.31 15.38
N ASP A 333 4.25 -14.91 14.71
CA ASP A 333 4.74 -13.54 14.73
C ASP A 333 3.70 -12.58 14.12
N GLU A 334 3.60 -11.39 14.71
CA GLU A 334 2.67 -10.33 14.30
C GLU A 334 2.73 -10.08 12.79
N VAL A 335 1.64 -10.45 12.10
CA VAL A 335 1.45 -10.32 10.67
C VAL A 335 1.51 -8.84 10.30
N LEU A 336 2.67 -8.41 9.79
CA LEU A 336 2.83 -7.10 9.20
C LEU A 336 2.56 -7.22 7.71
N VAL A 337 1.31 -6.98 7.32
CA VAL A 337 1.01 -6.80 5.90
C VAL A 337 1.39 -5.38 5.51
N ALA A 338 2.61 -5.26 5.01
CA ALA A 338 3.00 -4.12 4.20
C ALA A 338 2.40 -4.30 2.79
N GLN A 339 2.06 -3.16 2.19
CA GLN A 339 1.43 -2.97 0.89
C GLN A 339 1.77 -4.07 -0.12
N ALA A 340 0.70 -4.61 -0.71
CA ALA A 340 0.64 -5.58 -1.81
C ALA A 340 1.54 -6.81 -1.68
#